data_AF-A0A7X1GNB2-F1
#
_entry.id   AF-A0A7X1GNB2-F1
#
_cell.length_a   1.000
_cell.length_b   1.000
_cell.length_c   1.000
_cell.angle_alpha   90.00
_cell.angle_beta   90.00
_cell.angle_gamma   90.00
#
_symmetry.space_group_name_H-M   'P 1'
#
loop_
_entity.id
_entity.type
_entity.pdbx_description
1 polymer ?
#
loop_
_entity_poly.entity_id
_entity_poly.type
_entity_poly.pdbx_seq_one_letter_code
_entity_poly.pdbx_strand_id
1 'polypeptide(L)'
;MDSEEVREIEADLVVNLPWKLKNKGIRDVVITLKCGVTIVVRVSYYVGKKKRKKRGSRLYPGLVILGINDHCTPGLASEIAMTVSAMDSFEEAQANLYQRGIFLNVKTIQNIVYKWAQRARLMQKAGAVVYDVSLKGRRVVISTDGGRIRIRKNKRGKKTNKGRNRYHTK
;
A
#
# COMPACT_ATOMS: atom_id res chain seq x y z
N MET A 1 12.44 -19.16 -0.24
CA MET A 1 13.32 -18.00 -0.08
C MET A 1 14.51 -18.43 0.78
N ASP A 2 15.26 -19.43 0.30
CA ASP A 2 16.31 -20.06 1.10
C ASP A 2 17.65 -20.10 0.37
N SER A 3 17.74 -19.40 -0.77
CA SER A 3 19.02 -19.20 -1.43
C SER A 3 19.86 -18.20 -0.63
N GLU A 4 21.16 -18.42 -0.67
CA GLU A 4 22.16 -17.58 -0.01
C GLU A 4 22.08 -16.13 -0.51
N GLU A 5 21.94 -15.95 -1.83
CA GLU A 5 21.72 -14.64 -2.48
C GLU A 5 20.55 -13.85 -1.88
N VAL A 6 19.41 -14.51 -1.63
CA VAL A 6 18.24 -13.83 -1.06
C VAL A 6 18.52 -13.39 0.37
N ARG A 7 19.26 -14.19 1.15
CA ARG A 7 19.63 -13.82 2.52
C ARG A 7 20.60 -12.64 2.55
N GLU A 8 21.51 -12.54 1.58
CA GLU A 8 22.41 -11.39 1.42
C GLU A 8 21.64 -10.11 1.11
N ILE A 9 20.71 -10.16 0.14
CA ILE A 9 19.86 -9.01 -0.21
C ILE A 9 18.98 -8.61 0.99
N GLU A 10 18.43 -9.57 1.73
CA GLU A 10 17.68 -9.29 2.96
C GLU A 10 18.54 -8.61 4.02
N ALA A 11 19.79 -9.05 4.20
CA ALA A 11 20.72 -8.48 5.18
C ALA A 11 21.13 -7.05 4.79
N ASP A 12 21.49 -6.83 3.52
CA ASP A 12 21.85 -5.51 3.00
C ASP A 12 20.69 -4.51 3.15
N LEU A 13 19.46 -4.92 2.78
CA LEU A 13 18.27 -4.11 2.99
C LEU A 13 18.13 -3.70 4.45
N VAL A 14 18.29 -4.62 5.39
CA VAL A 14 18.12 -4.34 6.83
C VAL A 14 19.20 -3.41 7.37
N VAL A 15 20.45 -3.54 6.91
CA VAL A 15 21.58 -2.68 7.33
C VAL A 15 21.37 -1.23 6.87
N ASN A 16 20.85 -1.04 5.67
CA ASN A 16 20.62 0.28 5.08
C ASN A 16 19.35 1.00 5.60
N LEU A 17 18.58 0.38 6.51
CA LEU A 17 17.42 1.03 7.12
C LEU A 17 17.83 2.03 8.20
N PRO A 18 17.11 3.17 8.33
CA PRO A 18 17.43 4.19 9.33
C PRO A 18 17.11 3.76 10.78
N TRP A 19 16.63 2.53 10.99
CA TRP A 19 16.31 1.99 12.32
C TRP A 19 16.95 0.61 12.52
N LYS A 20 17.48 0.39 13.73
CA LYS A 20 18.09 -0.89 14.11
C LYS A 20 17.03 -1.96 14.34
N LEU A 21 17.07 -3.01 13.53
CA LEU A 21 16.23 -4.21 13.67
C LEU A 21 17.04 -5.39 14.19
N LYS A 22 16.36 -6.29 14.90
CA LYS A 22 16.89 -7.60 15.30
C LYS A 22 16.18 -8.70 14.56
N ASN A 23 16.93 -9.64 14.01
CA ASN A 23 16.38 -10.88 13.48
C ASN A 23 15.72 -11.68 14.64
N LYS A 24 14.50 -12.16 14.40
CA LYS A 24 13.68 -12.95 15.33
C LYS A 24 13.36 -14.35 14.78
N GLY A 25 14.10 -14.78 13.77
CA GLY A 25 13.95 -16.06 13.10
C GLY A 25 12.93 -16.02 11.96
N ILE A 26 12.52 -17.21 11.53
CA ILE A 26 11.58 -17.41 10.44
C ILE A 26 10.14 -17.40 11.00
N ARG A 27 9.19 -16.86 10.21
CA ARG A 27 7.77 -16.86 10.50
C ARG A 27 6.97 -17.33 9.30
N ASP A 28 5.90 -18.07 9.57
CA ASP A 28 4.87 -18.36 8.60
C ASP A 28 3.98 -17.14 8.42
N VAL A 29 3.85 -16.69 7.18
CA VAL A 29 3.05 -15.54 6.81
C VAL A 29 2.09 -15.93 5.69
N VAL A 30 0.80 -15.67 5.91
CA VAL A 30 -0.21 -15.83 4.87
C VAL A 30 -0.14 -14.64 3.92
N ILE A 31 -0.14 -14.92 2.61
CA ILE A 31 -0.14 -13.92 1.54
C ILE A 31 -1.27 -14.24 0.57
N THR A 32 -1.99 -13.20 0.14
CA THR A 32 -3.01 -13.27 -0.90
C THR A 32 -2.42 -12.89 -2.26
N LEU A 33 -2.59 -13.79 -3.23
CA LEU A 33 -2.16 -13.67 -4.61
C LEU A 33 -3.24 -12.97 -5.47
N LYS A 34 -2.92 -12.65 -6.73
CA LYS A 34 -3.79 -11.87 -7.65
C LYS A 34 -5.21 -12.43 -7.80
N CYS A 35 -5.39 -13.76 -7.78
CA CYS A 35 -6.70 -14.40 -7.95
C CYS A 35 -7.42 -14.72 -6.62
N GLY A 36 -7.04 -14.07 -5.51
CA GLY A 36 -7.64 -14.33 -4.20
C GLY A 36 -7.10 -15.57 -3.47
N VAL A 37 -6.29 -16.39 -4.14
CA VAL A 37 -5.61 -17.56 -3.54
C VAL A 37 -4.67 -17.12 -2.42
N THR A 38 -4.72 -17.82 -1.30
CA THR A 38 -3.81 -17.60 -0.17
C THR A 38 -2.76 -18.70 -0.09
N ILE A 39 -1.51 -18.29 0.15
CA ILE A 39 -0.40 -19.22 0.39
C ILE A 39 0.29 -18.87 1.71
N VAL A 40 0.87 -19.87 2.36
CA VAL A 40 1.77 -19.67 3.51
C VAL A 40 3.20 -19.64 3.00
N VAL A 41 3.93 -18.60 3.35
CA VAL A 41 5.36 -18.50 3.07
C VAL A 41 6.16 -18.39 4.35
N ARG A 42 7.32 -19.05 4.37
CA ARG A 42 8.31 -18.92 5.44
C ARG A 42 9.25 -17.77 5.11
N VAL A 43 9.26 -16.75 5.97
CA VAL A 43 10.05 -15.52 5.77
C VAL A 43 10.78 -15.09 7.02
N SER A 44 11.97 -14.50 6.84
CA SER A 44 12.74 -13.89 7.91
C SER A 44 11.95 -12.74 8.56
N TYR A 45 11.95 -12.68 9.89
CA TYR A 45 11.19 -11.70 10.66
C TYR A 45 12.10 -10.83 11.52
N TYR A 46 11.97 -9.52 11.38
CA TYR A 46 12.83 -8.54 12.03
C TYR A 46 12.01 -7.57 12.91
N VAL A 47 12.52 -7.26 14.10
CA VAL A 47 11.83 -6.43 15.10
C VAL A 47 12.76 -5.38 15.72
N GLY A 48 12.29 -4.13 15.82
CA GLY A 48 13.01 -3.01 16.45
C GLY A 48 12.82 -2.91 17.98
N LYS A 49 13.69 -2.16 18.66
CA LYS A 49 13.80 -2.12 20.14
C LYS A 49 12.77 -1.25 20.93
N LYS A 50 11.77 -0.55 20.34
CA LYS A 50 10.95 0.44 21.10
C LYS A 50 9.46 0.07 21.36
N LYS A 51 9.02 0.40 22.59
CA LYS A 51 7.70 0.19 23.25
C LYS A 51 6.49 1.00 22.72
N ARG A 52 6.60 1.76 21.61
CA ARG A 52 5.51 2.64 21.13
C ARG A 52 5.07 2.25 19.72
N LYS A 53 3.74 2.22 19.50
CA LYS A 53 2.99 1.90 18.27
C LYS A 53 3.32 2.75 17.01
N LYS A 54 4.58 3.14 16.78
CA LYS A 54 4.99 3.82 15.54
C LYS A 54 5.32 2.78 14.46
N ARG A 55 4.95 3.09 13.22
CA ARG A 55 5.25 2.29 12.01
C ARG A 55 6.77 2.01 11.93
N GLY A 56 7.15 0.80 11.51
CA GLY A 56 8.56 0.40 11.33
C GLY A 56 9.16 -0.47 12.45
N SER A 57 8.38 -0.91 13.44
CA SER A 57 8.88 -1.80 14.50
C SER A 57 9.00 -3.27 14.10
N ARG A 58 8.45 -3.64 12.93
CA ARG A 58 8.38 -5.02 12.42
C ARG A 58 8.57 -5.01 10.91
N LEU A 59 9.30 -5.98 10.40
CA LEU A 59 9.63 -6.09 8.99
C LEU A 59 9.76 -7.56 8.57
N TYR A 60 9.33 -7.86 7.35
CA TYR A 60 9.62 -9.11 6.65
C TYR A 60 10.44 -8.76 5.40
N PRO A 61 11.79 -8.75 5.47
CA PRO A 61 12.64 -8.24 4.39
C PRO A 61 12.38 -8.90 3.03
N GLY A 62 12.27 -10.24 2.99
CA GLY A 62 11.96 -10.96 1.76
C GLY A 62 10.65 -10.53 1.11
N LEU A 63 9.60 -10.26 1.90
CA LEU A 63 8.34 -9.75 1.35
C LEU A 63 8.49 -8.36 0.77
N VAL A 64 9.27 -7.49 1.41
CA VAL A 64 9.53 -6.13 0.94
C VAL A 64 10.29 -6.15 -0.39
N ILE A 65 11.31 -7.00 -0.50
CA ILE A 65 12.10 -7.19 -1.74
C ILE A 65 11.20 -7.63 -2.89
N LEU A 66 10.28 -8.56 -2.64
CA LEU A 66 9.28 -9.01 -3.62
C LEU A 66 8.16 -7.98 -3.89
N GLY A 67 8.19 -6.81 -3.27
CA GLY A 67 7.13 -5.81 -3.37
C GLY A 67 5.82 -6.20 -2.67
N ILE A 68 5.81 -7.32 -1.94
CA ILE A 68 4.65 -7.82 -1.20
C ILE A 68 4.45 -6.93 0.03
N ASN A 69 3.28 -6.32 0.08
CA ASN A 69 2.91 -5.36 1.10
C ASN A 69 1.54 -5.73 1.65
N ASP A 70 1.27 -5.46 2.93
CA ASP A 70 -0.08 -5.66 3.48
C ASP A 70 -0.63 -7.09 3.28
N HIS A 71 0.25 -8.09 3.24
CA HIS A 71 -0.07 -9.50 2.93
C HIS A 71 -0.68 -9.73 1.55
N CYS A 72 -0.52 -8.78 0.62
CA CYS A 72 -0.97 -8.90 -0.77
C CYS A 72 0.20 -8.76 -1.73
N THR A 73 0.17 -9.56 -2.80
CA THR A 73 1.10 -9.41 -3.91
C THR A 73 0.93 -8.06 -4.61
N PRO A 74 1.98 -7.51 -5.23
CA PRO A 74 1.85 -6.28 -6.01
C PRO A 74 0.81 -6.41 -7.14
N GLY A 75 0.68 -7.61 -7.74
CA GLY A 75 -0.36 -7.91 -8.73
C GLY A 75 -1.78 -7.79 -8.16
N LEU A 76 -2.03 -8.32 -6.96
CA LEU A 76 -3.34 -8.16 -6.30
C LEU A 76 -3.59 -6.69 -5.91
N ALA A 77 -2.59 -6.01 -5.35
CA ALA A 77 -2.74 -4.61 -4.95
C ALA A 77 -3.05 -3.70 -6.14
N SER A 78 -2.40 -3.94 -7.28
CA SER A 78 -2.67 -3.25 -8.55
C SER A 78 -4.08 -3.54 -9.05
N GLU A 79 -4.52 -4.81 -9.02
CA GLU A 79 -5.87 -5.20 -9.42
C GLU A 79 -6.96 -4.50 -8.59
N ILE A 80 -6.78 -4.48 -7.27
CA ILE A 80 -7.68 -3.78 -6.34
C ILE A 80 -7.68 -2.28 -6.62
N ALA A 81 -6.50 -1.68 -6.83
CA ALA A 81 -6.38 -0.25 -7.10
C ALA A 81 -7.08 0.15 -8.41
N MET A 82 -6.85 -0.61 -9.50
CA MET A 82 -7.52 -0.38 -10.78
C MET A 82 -9.03 -0.54 -10.66
N THR A 83 -9.50 -1.61 -10.01
CA THR A 83 -10.94 -1.86 -9.81
C THR A 83 -11.59 -0.72 -9.02
N VAL A 84 -10.99 -0.30 -7.90
CA VAL A 84 -11.52 0.82 -7.10
C VAL A 84 -11.49 2.14 -7.87
N SER A 85 -10.50 2.36 -8.74
CA SER A 85 -10.45 3.56 -9.58
C SER A 85 -11.50 3.57 -10.70
N ALA A 86 -11.98 2.40 -11.13
CA ALA A 86 -12.95 2.26 -12.21
C ALA A 86 -14.42 2.23 -11.74
N MET A 87 -14.65 2.03 -10.44
CA MET A 87 -16.00 1.87 -9.84
C MET A 87 -16.40 3.11 -9.03
N ASP A 88 -17.70 3.30 -8.81
CA ASP A 88 -18.22 4.50 -8.15
C ASP A 88 -18.18 4.40 -6.61
N SER A 89 -18.03 3.19 -6.07
CA SER A 89 -17.94 2.96 -4.62
C SER A 89 -17.03 1.79 -4.24
N PHE A 90 -16.62 1.73 -2.96
CA PHE A 90 -15.84 0.60 -2.46
C PHE A 90 -16.69 -0.68 -2.35
N GLU A 91 -17.98 -0.56 -2.08
CA GLU A 91 -18.95 -1.65 -2.02
C GLU A 91 -19.14 -2.28 -3.40
N GLU A 92 -19.25 -1.45 -4.45
CA GLU A 92 -19.31 -1.90 -5.83
C GLU A 92 -17.99 -2.56 -6.26
N ALA A 93 -16.85 -1.94 -5.95
CA ALA A 93 -15.55 -2.55 -6.19
C ALA A 93 -15.39 -3.89 -5.46
N GLN A 94 -15.90 -4.01 -4.23
CA GLN A 94 -15.93 -5.27 -3.50
C GLN A 94 -16.78 -6.31 -4.22
N ALA A 95 -17.99 -5.96 -4.68
CA ALA A 95 -18.86 -6.87 -5.40
C ALA A 95 -18.21 -7.37 -6.70
N ASN A 96 -17.55 -6.47 -7.45
CA ASN A 96 -16.79 -6.83 -8.65
C ASN A 96 -15.62 -7.80 -8.34
N LEU A 97 -14.82 -7.49 -7.31
CA LEU A 97 -13.73 -8.36 -6.87
C LEU A 97 -14.24 -9.73 -6.40
N TYR A 98 -15.38 -9.77 -5.71
CA TYR A 98 -16.02 -11.00 -5.26
C TYR A 98 -16.39 -11.91 -6.43
N GLN A 99 -17.00 -11.36 -7.48
CA GLN A 99 -17.33 -12.11 -8.71
C GLN A 99 -16.09 -12.72 -9.39
N ARG A 100 -14.91 -12.16 -9.13
CA ARG A 100 -13.62 -12.60 -9.69
C ARG A 100 -12.83 -13.50 -8.74
N GLY A 101 -13.45 -13.96 -7.65
CA GLY A 101 -12.83 -14.86 -6.65
C GLY A 101 -11.96 -14.16 -5.61
N ILE A 102 -12.01 -12.84 -5.51
CA ILE A 102 -11.21 -12.06 -4.55
C ILE A 102 -12.09 -11.65 -3.36
N PHE A 103 -12.01 -12.44 -2.28
CA PHE A 103 -12.84 -12.28 -1.10
C PHE A 103 -12.20 -11.36 -0.05
N LEU A 104 -12.36 -10.05 -0.22
CA LEU A 104 -11.88 -9.05 0.73
C LEU A 104 -13.04 -8.20 1.27
N ASN A 105 -12.92 -7.73 2.51
CA ASN A 105 -13.86 -6.75 3.03
C ASN A 105 -13.50 -5.33 2.57
N VAL A 106 -14.50 -4.44 2.52
CA VAL A 106 -14.35 -3.03 2.13
C VAL A 106 -13.21 -2.32 2.87
N LYS A 107 -13.05 -2.56 4.18
CA LYS A 107 -12.00 -1.91 4.97
C LYS A 107 -10.60 -2.38 4.55
N THR A 108 -10.44 -3.65 4.21
CA THR A 108 -9.17 -4.20 3.73
C THR A 108 -8.84 -3.62 2.36
N ILE A 109 -9.81 -3.59 1.44
CA ILE A 109 -9.69 -2.95 0.12
C ILE A 109 -9.25 -1.49 0.28
N GLN A 110 -9.97 -0.71 1.08
CA GLN A 110 -9.68 0.70 1.35
C GLN A 110 -8.26 0.90 1.91
N ASN A 111 -7.83 0.07 2.87
CA ASN A 111 -6.49 0.16 3.44
C ASN A 111 -5.40 -0.16 2.41
N ILE A 112 -5.59 -1.17 1.57
CA ILE A 112 -4.64 -1.54 0.52
C ILE A 112 -4.51 -0.40 -0.48
N VAL A 113 -5.63 0.13 -1.00
CA VAL A 113 -5.64 1.21 -1.99
C VAL A 113 -4.99 2.48 -1.47
N TYR A 114 -5.30 2.91 -0.24
CA TYR A 114 -4.68 4.12 0.29
C TYR A 114 -3.18 3.98 0.50
N LYS A 115 -2.71 2.81 0.95
CA LYS A 115 -1.27 2.54 1.10
C LYS A 115 -0.58 2.41 -0.25
N TRP A 116 -1.22 1.77 -1.24
CA TRP A 116 -0.75 1.72 -2.62
C TRP A 116 -0.57 3.13 -3.20
N ALA A 117 -1.61 3.97 -3.11
CA ALA A 117 -1.55 5.35 -3.56
C ALA A 117 -0.51 6.19 -2.80
N GLN A 118 -0.30 5.92 -1.50
CA GLN A 118 0.77 6.56 -0.73
C GLN A 118 2.15 6.18 -1.27
N ARG A 119 2.40 4.91 -1.57
CA ARG A 119 3.66 4.43 -2.15
C ARG A 119 3.89 5.04 -3.55
N ALA A 120 2.88 5.02 -4.41
CA ALA A 120 2.94 5.63 -5.74
C ALA A 120 3.32 7.12 -5.69
N ARG A 121 2.70 7.90 -4.78
CA ARG A 121 3.05 9.31 -4.56
C ARG A 121 4.47 9.51 -4.04
N LEU A 122 4.96 8.61 -3.20
CA LEU A 122 6.35 8.67 -2.71
C LEU A 122 7.34 8.40 -3.85
N MET A 123 7.07 7.42 -4.70
CA MET A 123 7.89 7.14 -5.90
C MET A 123 7.89 8.32 -6.86
N GLN A 124 6.72 8.93 -7.10
CA GLN A 124 6.62 10.12 -7.95
C GLN A 124 7.45 11.29 -7.40
N LYS A 125 7.38 11.55 -6.09
CA LYS A 125 8.18 12.61 -5.44
C LYS A 125 9.68 12.32 -5.46
N ALA A 126 10.06 11.05 -5.44
CA ALA A 126 11.45 10.63 -5.51
C ALA A 126 12.01 10.63 -6.95
N GLY A 127 11.20 10.97 -7.96
CA GLY A 127 11.60 10.88 -9.37
C GLY A 127 11.80 9.43 -9.85
N ALA A 128 11.33 8.45 -9.07
CA ALA A 128 11.50 7.02 -9.34
C ALA A 128 10.38 6.43 -10.20
N VAL A 129 9.50 7.27 -10.76
CA VAL A 129 8.49 6.86 -11.74
C VAL A 129 9.15 6.86 -13.11
N VAL A 130 9.27 5.68 -13.69
CA VAL A 130 9.71 5.52 -15.08
C VAL A 130 8.55 5.88 -15.99
N TYR A 131 8.80 6.77 -16.96
CA TYR A 131 7.86 7.10 -18.02
C TYR A 131 8.37 6.47 -19.31
N ASP A 132 7.55 5.64 -19.94
CA ASP A 132 7.90 4.98 -21.21
C ASP A 132 7.89 5.93 -22.42
N VAL A 133 7.46 7.19 -22.22
CA VAL A 133 7.29 8.17 -23.28
C VAL A 133 8.05 9.45 -22.95
N SER A 134 8.87 9.89 -23.91
CA SER A 134 9.54 11.20 -23.86
C SER A 134 8.76 12.24 -24.69
N LEU A 135 8.60 13.43 -24.11
CA LEU A 135 7.99 14.59 -24.78
C LEU A 135 9.03 15.53 -25.42
N LYS A 136 10.32 15.19 -25.36
CA LYS A 136 11.40 16.03 -25.89
C LYS A 136 11.19 16.32 -27.38
N GLY A 137 11.18 17.60 -27.76
CA GLY A 137 11.01 18.05 -29.15
C GLY A 137 9.57 17.99 -29.69
N ARG A 138 8.57 17.67 -28.85
CA ARG A 138 7.16 17.61 -29.26
C ARG A 138 6.41 18.86 -28.82
N ARG A 139 5.53 19.38 -29.67
CA ARG A 139 4.51 20.36 -29.26
C ARG A 139 3.36 19.60 -28.61
N VAL A 140 3.03 19.97 -27.37
CA VAL A 140 1.99 19.31 -26.58
C VAL A 140 0.91 20.33 -26.22
N VAL A 141 -0.36 19.92 -26.32
CA VAL A 141 -1.50 20.68 -25.80
C VAL A 141 -1.89 20.03 -24.47
N ILE A 142 -1.90 20.82 -23.40
CA ILE A 142 -2.30 20.37 -22.07
C ILE A 142 -3.66 21.00 -21.77
N SER A 143 -4.70 20.17 -21.73
CA SER A 143 -6.03 20.56 -21.26
C SER A 143 -6.29 19.96 -19.89
N THR A 144 -6.86 20.74 -18.98
CA THR A 144 -7.24 20.29 -17.64
C THR A 144 -8.75 20.34 -17.50
N ASP A 145 -9.38 19.24 -17.09
CA ASP A 145 -10.79 19.24 -16.68
C ASP A 145 -10.93 19.68 -15.22
N GLY A 146 -11.96 20.48 -14.95
CA GLY A 146 -12.23 21.13 -13.66
C GLY A 146 -13.30 20.40 -12.84
N GLY A 147 -13.29 19.06 -12.85
CA GLY A 147 -14.31 18.24 -12.17
C GLY A 147 -14.60 18.70 -10.73
N ARG A 148 -15.89 18.70 -10.36
CA ARG A 148 -16.34 19.16 -9.03
C ARG A 148 -16.35 18.02 -8.04
N ILE A 149 -15.43 18.06 -7.07
CA ILE A 149 -15.40 17.09 -5.96
C ILE A 149 -15.82 17.79 -4.66
N ARG A 150 -16.81 17.22 -3.96
CA ARG A 150 -17.19 17.67 -2.61
C ARG A 150 -16.32 17.00 -1.56
N ILE A 151 -15.42 17.76 -0.92
CA ILE A 151 -14.51 17.26 0.11
C ILE A 151 -14.94 17.75 1.48
N ARG A 152 -15.08 16.82 2.43
CA ARG A 152 -15.30 17.16 3.84
C ARG A 152 -13.97 17.39 4.54
N LYS A 153 -13.83 18.56 5.20
CA LYS A 153 -12.70 18.90 6.06
C LYS A 153 -13.18 19.12 7.50
N ASN A 154 -12.45 18.57 8.47
CA ASN A 154 -12.72 18.79 9.89
C ASN A 154 -12.73 20.30 10.21
N LYS A 155 -13.76 20.79 10.90
CA LYS A 155 -13.77 22.13 11.49
C LYS A 155 -12.84 22.15 12.69
N ARG A 156 -12.05 23.21 12.83
CA ARG A 156 -11.31 23.50 14.06
C ARG A 156 -12.29 23.97 15.15
N GLY A 157 -12.07 23.58 16.40
CA GLY A 157 -12.84 24.06 17.55
C GLY A 157 -13.53 22.97 18.36
N LYS A 158 -14.53 23.36 19.17
CA LYS A 158 -15.22 22.51 20.13
C LYS A 158 -15.86 21.29 19.42
N LYS A 159 -15.55 20.10 19.96
CA LYS A 159 -16.19 18.85 19.54
C LYS A 159 -17.68 18.88 19.88
N THR A 160 -18.48 18.12 19.14
CA THR A 160 -19.88 17.86 19.52
C THR A 160 -19.94 17.18 20.89
N ASN A 161 -21.10 17.18 21.56
CA ASN A 161 -21.30 16.47 22.82
C ASN A 161 -20.93 14.97 22.75
N LYS A 162 -21.01 14.36 21.55
CA LYS A 162 -20.58 12.97 21.28
C LYS A 162 -19.06 12.82 20.97
N GLY A 163 -18.25 13.85 21.20
CA GLY A 163 -16.80 13.83 20.97
C GLY A 163 -16.35 13.88 19.50
N ARG A 164 -17.25 14.15 18.54
CA ARG A 164 -16.95 14.20 17.11
C ARG A 164 -16.57 15.61 16.63
N ASN A 165 -15.79 15.69 15.56
CA ASN A 165 -15.54 16.95 14.86
C ASN A 165 -16.75 17.33 14.00
N ARG A 166 -17.01 18.64 13.86
CA ARG A 166 -17.91 19.18 12.82
C ARG A 166 -17.15 19.22 11.49
N TYR A 167 -17.84 19.39 10.34
CA TYR A 167 -17.20 19.43 9.02
C TYR A 167 -17.58 20.65 8.18
N HIS A 168 -16.63 21.17 7.40
CA HIS A 168 -16.90 21.98 6.22
C HIS A 168 -16.99 21.06 5.00
N THR A 169 -17.94 21.30 4.12
CA THR A 169 -17.98 20.69 2.79
C THR A 169 -17.65 21.78 1.79
N LYS A 170 -16.62 21.58 0.96
CA LYS A 170 -16.27 22.45 -0.16
C LYS A 170 -16.38 21.63 -1.44
#